data_AF-A0A952Q3E8-F1
#
_entry.id   AF-A0A952Q3E8-F1
#
_cell.length_a   1.000
_cell.length_b   1.000
_cell.length_c   1.000
_cell.angle_alpha   90.00
_cell.angle_beta   90.00
_cell.angle_gamma   90.00
#
_symmetry.space_group_name_H-M   'P 1'
#
loop_
_entity.id
_entity.type
_entity.pdbx_description
1 polymer ?
#
loop_
_entity_poly.entity_id
_entity_poly.type
_entity_poly.pdbx_seq_one_letter_code
_entity_poly.pdbx_strand_id
1 'polypeptide(L)'
;MARTLLTIKSDLFDTPEGEEASVRENLPIRTLISEICKEFELPEGSYTLRQEGGKALEPDKTLEQVNVRMGAVLVFSRERRSVRRPTQLVAASGAVNLTGAPRSRAMITSSNHALLKDSTTGDVYEIMWQPAIIGRPDANNPASADILAVNLGKNAAAQTVSRQHARITELDGQYFLESMSERNPTYLNDGQVRLGEKRFLAPDDKIRVGTITLVFDIKS
;
A
#
# COMPACT_ATOMS: atom_id res chain seq x y z
N MET A 1 31.42 -24.74 8.63
CA MET A 1 30.85 -23.37 8.49
C MET A 1 29.58 -23.32 9.30
N ALA A 2 29.41 -22.31 10.15
CA ALA A 2 28.26 -22.21 11.05
C ALA A 2 26.97 -21.94 10.26
N ARG A 3 25.88 -22.58 10.70
CA ARG A 3 24.54 -22.45 10.13
C ARG A 3 23.58 -22.08 11.24
N THR A 4 22.66 -21.18 10.94
CA THR A 4 21.59 -20.77 11.82
C THR A 4 20.28 -21.35 11.30
N LEU A 5 19.49 -21.94 12.20
CA LEU A 5 18.12 -22.34 11.92
C LEU A 5 17.20 -21.14 12.15
N LEU A 6 16.34 -20.86 11.19
CA LEU A 6 15.46 -19.68 11.14
C LEU A 6 14.06 -20.11 10.68
N THR A 7 13.05 -19.34 11.06
CA THR A 7 11.70 -19.47 10.48
C THR A 7 11.45 -18.27 9.57
N ILE A 8 11.02 -18.49 8.33
CA ILE A 8 10.72 -17.44 7.37
C ILE A 8 9.20 -17.38 7.16
N LYS A 9 8.58 -16.30 7.60
CA LYS A 9 7.16 -16.01 7.38
C LYS A 9 6.99 -15.06 6.21
N SER A 10 5.92 -15.22 5.45
CA SER A 10 5.55 -14.31 4.37
C SER A 10 4.05 -14.37 4.13
N ASP A 11 3.45 -13.26 3.75
CA ASP A 11 2.08 -13.22 3.21
C ASP A 11 2.00 -13.74 1.76
N LEU A 12 3.16 -14.01 1.14
CA LEU A 12 3.30 -14.56 -0.20
C LEU A 12 3.45 -16.09 -0.22
N PHE A 13 3.53 -16.74 0.95
CA PHE A 13 3.63 -18.20 1.03
C PHE A 13 2.24 -18.81 1.24
N ASP A 14 2.06 -20.04 0.78
CA ASP A 14 0.82 -20.80 1.02
C ASP A 14 0.74 -21.35 2.45
N THR A 15 1.85 -21.31 3.21
CA THR A 15 1.98 -21.80 4.57
C THR A 15 1.99 -20.66 5.60
N PRO A 16 0.91 -20.49 6.41
CA PRO A 16 0.78 -19.37 7.34
C PRO A 16 1.70 -19.47 8.57
N GLU A 17 2.22 -20.67 8.85
CA GLU A 17 3.12 -20.95 9.98
C GLU A 17 4.57 -20.48 9.71
N GLY A 18 4.91 -20.25 8.44
CA GLY A 18 6.26 -19.94 7.98
C GLY A 18 7.10 -21.21 7.75
N GLU A 19 8.18 -21.05 7.00
CA GLU A 19 9.04 -22.14 6.54
C GLU A 19 10.35 -22.16 7.33
N GLU A 20 10.75 -23.33 7.81
CA GLU A 20 12.03 -23.48 8.50
C GLU A 20 13.19 -23.57 7.49
N ALA A 21 14.18 -22.71 7.66
CA ALA A 21 15.34 -22.64 6.79
C ALA A 21 16.64 -22.73 7.61
N SER A 22 17.52 -23.66 7.21
CA SER A 22 18.89 -23.68 7.71
C SER A 22 19.77 -22.86 6.78
N VAL A 23 20.29 -21.72 7.24
CA VAL A 23 21.06 -20.77 6.42
C VAL A 23 22.48 -20.63 6.96
N ARG A 24 23.46 -20.46 6.06
CA ARG A 24 24.85 -20.19 6.48
C ARG A 24 24.96 -18.78 7.06
N GLU A 25 25.65 -18.62 8.18
CA GLU A 25 25.76 -17.34 8.90
C GLU A 25 26.45 -16.22 8.10
N ASN A 26 27.38 -16.61 7.22
CA ASN A 26 28.10 -15.71 6.33
C ASN A 26 27.37 -15.45 5.00
N LEU A 27 26.16 -15.98 4.81
CA LEU A 27 25.39 -15.73 3.59
C LEU A 27 24.88 -14.28 3.60
N PRO A 28 25.13 -13.49 2.54
CA PRO A 28 24.54 -12.17 2.42
C PRO A 28 23.01 -12.24 2.38
N ILE A 29 22.33 -11.29 3.02
CA ILE A 29 20.87 -11.20 3.06
C ILE A 29 20.29 -11.11 1.64
N ARG A 30 20.95 -10.39 0.72
CA ARG A 30 20.64 -10.34 -0.72
C ARG A 30 20.54 -11.72 -1.35
N THR A 31 21.50 -12.59 -1.06
CA THR A 31 21.56 -13.93 -1.63
C THR A 31 20.43 -14.77 -1.05
N LEU A 32 20.19 -14.68 0.27
CA LEU A 32 19.05 -15.35 0.90
C LEU A 32 17.70 -14.92 0.28
N ILE A 33 17.50 -13.61 0.03
CA ILE A 33 16.31 -13.08 -0.66
C ILE A 33 16.16 -13.69 -2.05
N SER A 34 17.25 -13.74 -2.83
CA SER A 34 17.25 -14.31 -4.18
C SER A 34 16.87 -15.80 -4.17
N GLU A 35 17.40 -16.57 -3.21
CA GLU A 35 17.09 -17.99 -3.09
C GLU A 35 15.62 -18.21 -2.70
N ILE A 36 15.07 -17.40 -1.79
CA ILE A 36 13.63 -17.45 -1.44
C ILE A 36 12.77 -17.14 -2.68
N CYS A 37 13.09 -16.07 -3.43
CA CYS A 37 12.32 -15.77 -4.65
C CYS A 37 12.33 -16.93 -5.65
N LYS A 38 13.47 -17.61 -5.79
CA LYS A 38 13.63 -18.74 -6.69
C LYS A 38 12.86 -19.98 -6.20
N GLU A 39 12.93 -20.29 -4.92
CA GLU A 39 12.27 -21.45 -4.30
C GLU A 39 10.75 -21.36 -4.42
N PHE A 40 10.18 -20.16 -4.21
CA PHE A 40 8.74 -19.92 -4.23
C PHE A 40 8.23 -19.36 -5.57
N GLU A 41 9.02 -19.43 -6.64
CA GLU A 41 8.67 -18.95 -8.00
C GLU A 41 8.09 -17.51 -8.02
N LEU A 42 8.63 -16.63 -7.18
CA LEU A 42 8.09 -15.28 -7.00
C LEU A 42 8.48 -14.36 -8.17
N PRO A 43 7.58 -13.44 -8.60
CA PRO A 43 7.82 -12.56 -9.73
C PRO A 43 8.99 -11.61 -9.47
N GLU A 44 9.62 -11.09 -10.53
CA GLU A 44 10.68 -10.09 -10.38
C GLU A 44 10.19 -8.87 -9.57
N GLY A 45 11.02 -8.39 -8.64
CA GLY A 45 10.62 -7.34 -7.72
C GLY A 45 11.70 -6.95 -6.73
N SER A 46 11.41 -5.90 -5.95
CA SER A 46 12.20 -5.55 -4.78
C SER A 46 11.64 -6.35 -3.60
N TYR A 47 12.48 -7.05 -2.85
CA TYR A 47 12.08 -7.88 -1.72
C TYR A 47 12.97 -7.56 -0.53
N THR A 48 12.42 -7.71 0.66
CA THR A 48 13.12 -7.42 1.91
C THR A 48 12.88 -8.54 2.91
N LEU A 49 13.90 -8.80 3.72
CA LEU A 49 13.80 -9.59 4.93
C LEU A 49 13.91 -8.65 6.13
N ARG A 50 13.07 -8.86 7.13
CA ARG A 50 13.15 -8.17 8.44
C ARG A 50 13.06 -9.21 9.54
N GLN A 51 13.63 -8.95 10.72
CA GLN A 51 13.27 -9.73 11.90
C GLN A 51 11.82 -9.37 12.32
N GLU A 52 11.10 -10.34 12.86
CA GLU A 52 9.74 -10.13 13.39
C GLU A 52 9.75 -9.03 14.47
N GLY A 53 8.89 -8.02 14.33
CA GLY A 53 8.90 -6.82 15.19
C GLY A 53 10.06 -5.83 14.95
N GLY A 54 11.05 -6.18 14.12
CA GLY A 54 12.23 -5.38 13.83
C GLY A 54 12.19 -4.61 12.50
N LYS A 55 13.30 -3.90 12.22
CA LYS A 55 13.56 -3.20 10.94
C LYS A 55 14.02 -4.17 9.86
N ALA A 56 13.95 -3.74 8.60
CA ALA A 56 14.50 -4.48 7.46
C ALA A 56 16.01 -4.70 7.63
N LEU A 57 16.45 -5.91 7.31
CA LEU A 57 17.84 -6.30 7.30
C LEU A 57 18.53 -5.72 6.06
N GLU A 58 19.73 -5.21 6.24
CA GLU A 58 20.52 -4.64 5.15
C GLU A 58 20.95 -5.73 4.16
N PRO A 59 20.61 -5.64 2.87
CA PRO A 59 20.85 -6.72 1.90
C PRO A 59 22.32 -7.12 1.74
N ASP A 60 23.24 -6.18 1.94
CA ASP A 60 24.68 -6.41 1.71
C ASP A 60 25.41 -6.92 2.96
N LYS A 61 24.72 -7.03 4.11
CA LYS A 61 25.26 -7.63 5.33
C LYS A 61 24.97 -9.13 5.39
N THR A 62 25.73 -9.86 6.20
CA THR A 62 25.48 -11.27 6.53
C THR A 62 24.55 -11.42 7.73
N LEU A 63 23.98 -12.62 7.94
CA LEU A 63 23.14 -12.93 9.11
C LEU A 63 23.87 -12.65 10.44
N GLU A 64 25.16 -12.96 10.51
CA GLU A 64 26.02 -12.67 11.67
C GLU A 64 26.12 -11.16 11.93
N GLN A 65 26.38 -10.36 10.89
CA GLN A 65 26.56 -8.90 11.02
C GLN A 65 25.28 -8.16 11.41
N VAL A 66 24.11 -8.73 11.08
CA VAL A 66 22.80 -8.19 11.50
C VAL A 66 22.29 -8.82 12.79
N ASN A 67 23.12 -9.61 13.49
CA ASN A 67 22.79 -10.27 14.76
C ASN A 67 21.53 -11.15 14.70
N VAL A 68 21.30 -11.83 13.57
CA VAL A 68 20.23 -12.85 13.49
C VAL A 68 20.69 -14.09 14.25
N ARG A 69 19.96 -14.45 15.30
CA ARG A 69 20.27 -15.61 16.16
C ARG A 69 19.48 -16.85 15.75
N MET A 70 19.92 -18.01 16.23
CA MET A 70 19.20 -19.27 16.09
C MET A 70 17.77 -19.15 16.65
N GLY A 71 16.80 -19.66 15.88
CA GLY A 71 15.37 -19.56 16.19
C GLY A 71 14.74 -18.22 15.86
N ALA A 72 15.47 -17.30 15.22
CA ALA A 72 14.89 -16.02 14.81
C ALA A 72 13.83 -16.23 13.71
N VAL A 73 12.75 -15.48 13.85
CA VAL A 73 11.69 -15.39 12.84
C VAL A 73 12.00 -14.21 11.94
N LEU A 74 12.17 -14.48 10.64
CA LEU A 74 12.30 -13.49 9.60
C LEU A 74 10.98 -13.35 8.84
N VAL A 75 10.56 -12.12 8.60
CA VAL A 75 9.42 -11.81 7.75
C VAL A 75 9.97 -11.39 6.38
N PHE A 76 9.66 -12.19 5.37
CA PHE A 76 9.91 -11.90 3.97
C PHE A 76 8.73 -11.12 3.39
N SER A 77 9.00 -10.08 2.62
CA SER A 77 7.95 -9.26 2.01
C SER A 77 8.43 -8.58 0.73
N ARG A 78 7.51 -8.33 -0.20
CA ARG A 78 7.79 -7.55 -1.41
C ARG A 78 7.81 -6.06 -1.09
N GLU A 79 8.96 -5.43 -1.32
CA GLU A 79 9.11 -3.99 -1.26
C GLU A 79 8.44 -3.36 -2.48
N ARG A 80 7.39 -2.56 -2.24
CA ARG A 80 6.69 -1.82 -3.28
C ARG A 80 7.60 -0.68 -3.76
N ARG A 81 8.48 -0.97 -4.71
CA ARG A 81 9.39 0.01 -5.33
C ARG A 81 8.56 1.13 -5.96
N SER A 82 8.51 2.27 -5.28
CA SER A 82 8.11 3.53 -5.91
C SER A 82 9.24 3.91 -6.87
N VAL A 83 8.93 3.92 -8.16
CA VAL A 83 9.83 4.48 -9.18
C VAL A 83 10.01 5.96 -8.86
N ARG A 84 11.09 6.31 -8.17
CA ARG A 84 11.55 7.69 -8.03
C ARG A 84 12.17 8.11 -9.35
N ARG A 85 11.56 9.07 -10.06
CA ARG A 85 12.29 9.88 -11.05
C ARG A 85 13.24 10.82 -10.30
N PRO A 86 14.46 11.08 -10.81
CA PRO A 86 15.37 12.04 -10.20
C PRO A 86 14.89 13.45 -10.57
N THR A 87 14.54 14.27 -9.58
CA THR A 87 14.39 15.72 -9.77
C THR A 87 15.47 16.46 -9.03
N GLN A 88 16.24 17.16 -9.85
CA GLN A 88 17.26 18.15 -9.58
C GLN A 88 16.74 19.27 -8.65
N LEU A 89 17.65 19.73 -7.79
CA LEU A 89 17.55 20.83 -6.82
C LEU A 89 16.49 21.90 -7.12
N VAL A 90 15.65 22.20 -6.13
CA VAL A 90 15.59 23.54 -5.50
C VAL A 90 15.34 23.37 -4.00
N ALA A 91 16.25 23.90 -3.20
CA ALA A 91 16.16 23.92 -1.75
C ALA A 91 15.36 25.13 -1.26
N ALA A 92 14.44 24.91 -0.31
CA ALA A 92 14.22 25.80 0.82
C ALA A 92 13.34 25.12 1.89
N SER A 93 13.93 24.93 3.08
CA SER A 93 13.25 24.98 4.38
C SER A 93 12.39 23.80 4.85
N GLY A 94 13.06 22.72 5.26
CA GLY A 94 13.03 22.25 6.66
C GLY A 94 11.76 21.62 7.24
N ALA A 95 11.59 20.30 7.06
CA ALA A 95 11.37 19.33 8.13
C ALA A 95 11.45 17.89 7.56
N VAL A 96 12.59 17.24 7.76
CA VAL A 96 12.80 15.83 7.47
C VAL A 96 12.24 15.02 8.62
N ASN A 97 11.31 14.10 8.35
CA ASN A 97 11.03 12.98 9.26
C ASN A 97 11.26 11.65 8.53
N LEU A 98 12.38 11.02 8.90
CA LEU A 98 12.84 9.69 8.52
C LEU A 98 12.34 8.66 9.54
N THR A 99 11.12 8.15 9.42
CA THR A 99 10.69 6.93 10.14
C THR A 99 9.57 6.20 9.40
N GLY A 100 9.81 4.92 9.08
CA GLY A 100 8.85 4.01 8.47
C GLY A 100 7.71 3.59 9.41
N ALA A 101 6.74 4.48 9.59
CA ALA A 101 5.40 4.15 10.06
C ALA A 101 4.54 3.65 8.87
N PRO A 102 3.50 2.81 9.10
CA PRO A 102 2.59 2.38 8.03
C PRO A 102 2.01 3.64 7.42
N ARG A 103 2.33 3.96 6.14
CA ARG A 103 2.03 5.24 5.44
C ARG A 103 1.13 6.10 6.30
N SER A 104 1.74 6.89 7.18
CA SER A 104 1.00 7.62 8.22
C SER A 104 -0.11 8.34 7.49
N ARG A 105 -1.37 8.06 7.83
CA ARG A 105 -2.50 8.83 7.33
C ARG A 105 -2.14 10.29 7.57
N ALA A 106 -1.81 10.99 6.50
CA ALA A 106 -1.52 12.40 6.62
C ALA A 106 -2.89 13.05 6.62
N MET A 107 -3.27 13.65 7.75
CA MET A 107 -4.48 14.46 7.81
C MET A 107 -4.37 15.52 6.73
N ILE A 108 -5.44 15.69 5.96
CA ILE A 108 -5.51 16.78 4.99
C ILE A 108 -5.83 18.03 5.82
N THR A 109 -4.85 18.94 5.92
CA THR A 109 -4.92 20.15 6.76
C THR A 109 -5.30 21.40 5.95
N SER A 110 -5.43 21.27 4.64
CA SER A 110 -5.93 22.30 3.75
C SER A 110 -7.35 22.70 4.15
N SER A 111 -7.66 24.01 4.18
CA SER A 111 -9.01 24.53 4.45
C SER A 111 -10.05 24.04 3.45
N ASN A 112 -9.60 23.66 2.26
CA ASN A 112 -10.40 23.11 1.17
C ASN A 112 -10.47 21.58 1.30
N HIS A 113 -11.41 21.09 2.10
CA HIS A 113 -11.61 19.66 2.30
C HIS A 113 -12.36 19.05 1.12
N ALA A 114 -11.74 18.07 0.45
CA ALA A 114 -12.43 17.29 -0.56
C ALA A 114 -13.56 16.46 0.07
N LEU A 115 -14.63 16.28 -0.68
CA LEU A 115 -15.72 15.37 -0.35
C LEU A 115 -16.10 14.53 -1.56
N LEU A 116 -16.60 13.33 -1.30
CA LEU A 116 -17.24 12.49 -2.30
C LEU A 116 -18.70 12.30 -1.92
N LYS A 117 -19.60 12.52 -2.89
CA LYS A 117 -21.03 12.28 -2.72
C LYS A 117 -21.47 11.09 -3.57
N ASP A 118 -22.09 10.08 -2.97
CA ASP A 118 -22.75 9.02 -3.72
C ASP A 118 -23.92 9.60 -4.51
N SER A 119 -23.89 9.46 -5.83
CA SER A 119 -24.91 10.06 -6.72
C SER A 119 -26.30 9.44 -6.55
N THR A 120 -26.36 8.21 -6.04
CA THR A 120 -27.59 7.43 -5.90
C THR A 120 -28.19 7.60 -4.52
N THR A 121 -27.39 7.45 -3.47
CA THR A 121 -27.89 7.52 -2.08
C THR A 121 -27.84 8.94 -1.52
N GLY A 122 -26.98 9.79 -2.06
CA GLY A 122 -26.71 11.13 -1.51
C GLY A 122 -25.76 11.14 -0.32
N ASP A 123 -25.24 9.97 0.10
CA ASP A 123 -24.27 9.87 1.19
C ASP A 123 -23.02 10.69 0.87
N VAL A 124 -22.50 11.41 1.87
CA VAL A 124 -21.32 12.26 1.73
C VAL A 124 -20.19 11.71 2.58
N TYR A 125 -19.01 11.63 1.98
CA TYR A 125 -17.78 11.17 2.61
C TYR A 125 -16.74 12.29 2.56
N GLU A 126 -16.38 12.84 3.72
CA GLU A 126 -15.32 13.84 3.83
C GLU A 126 -13.94 13.17 3.75
N ILE A 127 -13.05 13.73 2.94
CA ILE A 127 -11.68 13.22 2.75
C ILE A 127 -10.79 13.83 3.83
N MET A 128 -10.72 13.14 4.97
CA MET A 128 -10.01 13.61 6.17
C MET A 128 -8.51 13.30 6.16
N TRP A 129 -8.08 12.28 5.44
CA TRP A 129 -6.69 11.84 5.40
C TRP A 129 -6.30 11.27 4.04
N GLN A 130 -5.00 11.29 3.77
CA GLN A 130 -4.43 10.70 2.56
C GLN A 130 -3.42 9.57 2.84
N PRO A 131 -3.30 8.59 1.93
CA PRO A 131 -4.18 8.38 0.78
C PRO A 131 -5.59 7.99 1.24
N ALA A 132 -6.60 8.60 0.63
CA ALA A 132 -7.99 8.32 0.92
C ALA A 132 -8.44 7.12 0.11
N ILE A 133 -8.45 5.95 0.76
CA ILE A 133 -8.82 4.69 0.10
C ILE A 133 -10.34 4.61 -0.01
N ILE A 134 -10.81 4.33 -1.23
CA ILE A 134 -12.20 4.06 -1.57
C ILE A 134 -12.35 2.55 -1.79
N GLY A 135 -13.33 1.94 -1.12
CA GLY A 135 -13.55 0.51 -1.26
C GLY A 135 -14.62 -0.02 -0.35
N ARG A 136 -14.55 -1.33 -0.10
CA ARG A 136 -15.43 -2.04 0.83
C ARG A 136 -14.64 -2.84 1.85
N PRO A 137 -15.17 -3.06 3.05
CA PRO A 137 -14.58 -3.98 4.00
C PRO A 137 -14.55 -5.41 3.45
N ASP A 138 -13.54 -6.15 3.87
CA ASP A 138 -13.52 -7.60 3.78
C ASP A 138 -14.46 -8.19 4.84
N ALA A 139 -15.39 -9.05 4.43
CA ALA A 139 -16.32 -9.71 5.35
C ALA A 139 -15.60 -10.63 6.33
N ASN A 140 -14.46 -11.20 5.92
CA ASN A 140 -13.65 -12.09 6.77
C ASN A 140 -12.67 -11.32 7.67
N ASN A 141 -12.52 -10.01 7.44
CA ASN A 141 -11.66 -9.14 8.23
C ASN A 141 -12.32 -7.77 8.43
N PRO A 142 -13.22 -7.63 9.41
CA PRO A 142 -13.93 -6.37 9.67
C PRO A 142 -13.01 -5.17 9.94
N ALA A 143 -11.81 -5.40 10.50
CA ALA A 143 -10.82 -4.34 10.75
C ALA A 143 -10.31 -3.67 9.45
N SER A 144 -10.54 -4.28 8.29
CA SER A 144 -10.28 -3.65 7.00
C SER A 144 -11.16 -2.43 6.71
N ALA A 145 -12.24 -2.21 7.46
CA ALA A 145 -13.02 -0.98 7.39
C ALA A 145 -12.20 0.24 7.80
N ASP A 146 -11.30 0.09 8.77
CA ASP A 146 -10.59 1.21 9.37
C ASP A 146 -9.70 1.92 8.36
N ILE A 147 -9.14 1.21 7.38
CA ILE A 147 -8.24 1.77 6.36
C ILE A 147 -8.96 2.56 5.26
N LEU A 148 -10.28 2.47 5.18
CA LEU A 148 -11.09 3.12 4.14
C LEU A 148 -11.44 4.54 4.59
N ALA A 149 -11.01 5.54 3.83
CA ALA A 149 -11.54 6.88 3.98
C ALA A 149 -12.99 6.95 3.48
N VAL A 150 -13.29 6.16 2.44
CA VAL A 150 -14.62 6.06 1.85
C VAL A 150 -15.06 4.59 1.91
N ASN A 151 -15.79 4.26 2.96
CA ASN A 151 -16.30 2.93 3.23
C ASN A 151 -17.67 2.74 2.58
N LEU A 152 -17.68 2.02 1.45
CA LEU A 152 -18.90 1.72 0.68
C LEU A 152 -19.60 0.44 1.16
N GLY A 153 -19.17 -0.16 2.27
CA GLY A 153 -19.69 -1.46 2.74
C GLY A 153 -21.18 -1.50 3.06
N LYS A 154 -21.80 -0.35 3.35
CA LYS A 154 -23.24 -0.22 3.59
C LYS A 154 -24.07 0.00 2.32
N ASN A 155 -23.43 0.27 1.18
CA ASN A 155 -24.13 0.48 -0.08
C ASN A 155 -24.66 -0.86 -0.61
N ALA A 156 -25.89 -0.88 -1.14
CA ALA A 156 -26.50 -2.09 -1.71
C ALA A 156 -25.66 -2.72 -2.85
N ALA A 157 -24.91 -1.91 -3.58
CA ALA A 157 -24.02 -2.32 -4.66
C ALA A 157 -22.57 -2.58 -4.21
N ALA A 158 -22.29 -2.63 -2.89
CA ALA A 158 -20.93 -2.80 -2.35
C ALA A 158 -20.19 -4.00 -2.95
N GLN A 159 -20.87 -5.11 -3.22
CA GLN A 159 -20.25 -6.32 -3.76
C GLN A 159 -19.58 -6.12 -5.14
N THR A 160 -20.01 -5.09 -5.88
CA THR A 160 -19.39 -4.72 -7.18
C THR A 160 -18.07 -3.94 -7.01
N VAL A 161 -17.73 -3.55 -5.78
CA VAL A 161 -16.55 -2.75 -5.45
C VAL A 161 -15.45 -3.65 -4.88
N SER A 162 -14.20 -3.51 -5.36
CA SER A 162 -13.03 -4.12 -4.73
C SER A 162 -12.80 -3.62 -3.30
N ARG A 163 -12.15 -4.46 -2.46
CA ARG A 163 -11.84 -4.11 -1.07
C ARG A 163 -11.04 -2.82 -0.94
N GLN A 164 -10.03 -2.66 -1.80
CA GLN A 164 -9.33 -1.40 -2.04
C GLN A 164 -9.45 -1.12 -3.55
N HIS A 165 -10.37 -0.23 -3.93
CA HIS A 165 -10.77 -0.08 -5.33
C HIS A 165 -10.00 1.04 -6.02
N ALA A 166 -9.98 2.20 -5.38
CA ALA A 166 -9.30 3.39 -5.84
C ALA A 166 -8.76 4.16 -4.64
N ARG A 167 -7.90 5.14 -4.89
CA ARG A 167 -7.46 6.08 -3.87
C ARG A 167 -7.39 7.49 -4.39
N ILE A 168 -7.57 8.44 -3.49
CA ILE A 168 -7.31 9.85 -3.73
C ILE A 168 -6.06 10.27 -2.93
N THR A 169 -5.17 11.01 -3.56
CA THR A 169 -4.04 11.68 -2.90
C THR A 169 -4.12 13.18 -3.15
N GLU A 170 -3.69 13.96 -2.17
CA GLU A 170 -3.55 15.41 -2.30
C GLU A 170 -2.05 15.74 -2.48
N LEU A 171 -1.76 16.65 -3.39
CA LEU A 171 -0.43 17.17 -3.65
C LEU A 171 -0.56 18.64 -4.05
N ASP A 172 0.06 19.52 -3.27
CA ASP A 172 0.08 20.97 -3.51
C ASP A 172 -1.33 21.59 -3.66
N GLY A 173 -2.29 21.15 -2.84
CA GLY A 173 -3.68 21.59 -2.86
C GLY A 173 -4.54 20.94 -3.95
N GLN A 174 -3.96 20.07 -4.78
CA GLN A 174 -4.64 19.40 -5.88
C GLN A 174 -4.91 17.94 -5.53
N TYR A 175 -6.06 17.43 -5.96
CA TYR A 175 -6.48 16.06 -5.71
C TYR A 175 -6.29 15.19 -6.95
N PHE A 176 -5.81 13.96 -6.73
CA PHE A 176 -5.52 12.99 -7.79
C PHE A 176 -6.13 11.64 -7.48
N LEU A 177 -6.81 11.06 -8.46
CA LEU A 177 -7.37 9.71 -8.43
C LEU A 177 -6.40 8.70 -9.05
N GLU A 178 -6.26 7.55 -8.39
CA GLU A 178 -5.58 6.37 -8.91
C GLU A 178 -6.45 5.13 -8.75
N SER A 179 -6.45 4.25 -9.76
CA SER A 179 -7.04 2.91 -9.62
C SER A 179 -6.12 2.01 -8.80
N MET A 180 -6.69 1.11 -8.00
CA MET A 180 -5.96 0.10 -7.20
C MET A 180 -6.25 -1.34 -7.65
N SER A 181 -7.04 -1.53 -8.69
CA SER A 181 -7.54 -2.84 -9.12
C SER A 181 -7.47 -2.97 -10.64
N GLU A 182 -6.72 -3.97 -11.13
CA GLU A 182 -6.61 -4.25 -12.58
C GLU A 182 -7.88 -4.90 -13.14
N ARG A 183 -8.52 -5.78 -12.35
CA ARG A 183 -9.66 -6.60 -12.80
C ARG A 183 -11.01 -5.90 -12.69
N ASN A 184 -11.06 -4.82 -11.91
CA ASN A 184 -12.27 -4.03 -11.65
C ASN A 184 -11.87 -2.56 -11.77
N PRO A 185 -11.97 -2.00 -12.99
CA PRO A 185 -11.38 -0.71 -13.31
C PRO A 185 -12.15 0.45 -12.67
N THR A 186 -11.42 1.51 -12.39
CA THR A 186 -11.98 2.80 -11.97
C THR A 186 -12.18 3.69 -13.19
N TYR A 187 -13.28 4.43 -13.25
CA TYR A 187 -13.53 5.42 -14.28
C TYR A 187 -13.60 6.82 -13.66
N LEU A 188 -13.03 7.78 -14.38
CA LEU A 188 -13.20 9.20 -14.12
C LEU A 188 -13.94 9.79 -15.32
N ASN A 189 -15.17 10.25 -15.07
CA ASN A 189 -16.16 10.56 -16.10
C ASN A 189 -16.28 9.37 -17.06
N ASP A 190 -16.07 9.59 -18.35
CA ASP A 190 -16.14 8.54 -19.39
C ASP A 190 -14.81 7.81 -19.61
N GLY A 191 -13.72 8.25 -18.94
CA GLY A 191 -12.38 7.73 -19.13
C GLY A 191 -11.97 6.70 -18.08
N GLN A 192 -11.48 5.54 -18.51
CA GLN A 192 -10.87 4.57 -17.60
C GLN A 192 -9.54 5.10 -17.03
N VAL A 193 -9.34 4.98 -15.72
CA VAL A 193 -8.08 5.27 -15.03
C VAL A 193 -7.22 4.00 -15.05
N ARG A 194 -6.07 4.03 -15.72
CA ARG A 194 -5.17 2.87 -15.78
C ARG A 194 -4.46 2.65 -14.44
N LEU A 195 -4.06 1.41 -14.17
CA LEU A 195 -3.26 1.13 -12.98
C LEU A 195 -1.94 1.93 -13.04
N GLY A 196 -1.61 2.63 -11.96
CA GLY A 196 -0.41 3.49 -11.87
C GLY A 196 -0.56 4.86 -12.52
N GLU A 197 -1.68 5.15 -13.19
CA GLU A 197 -2.00 6.48 -13.71
C GLU A 197 -2.62 7.35 -12.60
N LYS A 198 -2.14 8.59 -12.49
CA LYS A 198 -2.74 9.62 -11.64
C LYS A 198 -3.59 10.55 -12.51
N ARG A 199 -4.86 10.70 -12.17
CA ARG A 199 -5.79 11.61 -12.86
C ARG A 199 -6.13 12.76 -11.92
N PHE A 200 -5.98 13.99 -12.40
CA PHE A 200 -6.44 15.17 -11.67
C PHE A 200 -7.96 15.10 -11.44
N LEU A 201 -8.41 15.55 -10.28
CA LEU A 201 -9.82 15.68 -9.92
C LEU A 201 -10.21 17.16 -9.85
N ALA A 202 -11.23 17.52 -10.62
CA ALA A 202 -11.92 18.79 -10.53
C ALA A 202 -13.28 18.61 -9.83
N PRO A 203 -13.84 19.64 -9.18
CA PRO A 203 -15.22 19.62 -8.72
C PRO A 203 -16.18 19.16 -9.82
N ASP A 204 -17.24 18.45 -9.42
CA ASP A 204 -18.24 17.78 -10.26
C ASP A 204 -17.76 16.55 -11.04
N ASP A 205 -16.48 16.17 -10.94
CA ASP A 205 -15.98 14.95 -11.58
C ASP A 205 -16.67 13.69 -11.01
N LYS A 206 -17.03 12.78 -11.92
CA LYS A 206 -17.70 11.52 -11.58
C LYS A 206 -16.69 10.39 -11.50
N ILE A 207 -16.54 9.81 -10.32
CA ILE A 207 -15.69 8.66 -10.05
C ILE A 207 -16.58 7.42 -9.98
N ARG A 208 -16.42 6.50 -10.93
CA ARG A 208 -17.16 5.23 -10.91
C ARG A 208 -16.28 4.08 -10.45
N VAL A 209 -16.73 3.38 -9.42
CA VAL A 209 -16.12 2.18 -8.83
C VAL A 209 -17.15 1.07 -8.79
N GLY A 210 -16.91 -0.01 -9.53
CA GLY A 210 -17.95 -1.01 -9.77
C GLY A 210 -19.17 -0.37 -10.44
N THR A 211 -20.34 -0.49 -9.81
CA THR A 211 -21.57 0.17 -10.25
C THR A 211 -21.94 1.42 -9.43
N ILE A 212 -21.09 1.82 -8.48
CA ILE A 212 -21.32 3.03 -7.66
C ILE A 212 -20.63 4.23 -8.33
N THR A 213 -21.35 5.35 -8.40
CA THR A 213 -20.81 6.62 -8.88
C THR A 213 -20.74 7.62 -7.74
N LEU A 214 -19.55 8.17 -7.52
CA LEU A 214 -19.25 9.21 -6.55
C LEU A 214 -18.96 10.52 -7.29
N VAL A 215 -19.50 11.63 -6.83
CA VAL A 215 -19.21 12.97 -7.37
C VAL A 215 -18.20 13.63 -6.44
N PHE A 216 -17.09 14.12 -7.01
CA PHE A 216 -16.06 14.85 -6.28
C PHE A 216 -16.44 16.31 -6.14
N ASP A 217 -16.17 16.90 -4.99
CA ASP A 217 -16.35 18.32 -4.73
C ASP A 217 -15.33 18.81 -3.68
N ILE A 218 -15.19 20.12 -3.57
CA ILE A 218 -14.33 20.78 -2.60
C ILE A 218 -15.20 21.66 -1.71
N LYS A 219 -15.23 21.34 -0.42
CA LYS A 219 -15.87 22.18 0.59
C LYS A 219 -15.04 23.46 0.74
N SER A 220 -15.66 24.58 0.38
CA SER A 220 -15.12 25.93 0.56
C SER A 220 -15.35 26.45 1.97
#